data_AF-A0A2S0L077-F1
#
_entry.id   AF-A0A2S0L077-F1
#
_cell.length_a   1.000
_cell.length_b   1.000
_cell.length_c   1.000
_cell.angle_alpha   90.00
_cell.angle_beta   90.00
_cell.angle_gamma   90.00
#
_symmetry.space_group_name_H-M   'P 1'
#
loop_
_entity.id
_entity.type
_entity.pdbx_description
1 polymer ?
#
loop_
_entity_poly.entity_id
_entity_poly.type
_entity_poly.pdbx_seq_one_letter_code
_entity_poly.pdbx_strand_id
1 'polypeptide(L)' 'MASESSGATTKLKAMRLSKKMTLEQVSQLIGVRRPTICAQEKKGIFDIRTAEKYAKAFKCPAFFLLERLDK' A
#
# COMPACT_ATOMS: atom_id res chain seq x y z
N MET A 1 13.00 -15.62 18.39
CA MET A 1 13.74 -15.49 17.12
C MET A 1 13.33 -14.19 16.46
N ALA A 2 14.34 -13.43 16.00
CA ALA A 2 14.27 -12.22 15.17
C ALA A 2 13.41 -11.04 15.68
N SER A 3 14.13 -10.11 16.30
CA SER A 3 13.91 -8.67 16.27
C SER A 3 13.27 -8.17 14.97
N GLU A 4 12.26 -7.30 15.05
CA GLU A 4 12.04 -6.30 14.01
C GLU A 4 11.96 -4.91 14.63
N SER A 5 13.06 -4.19 14.44
CA SER A 5 13.19 -2.76 14.62
C SER A 5 12.12 -1.97 13.85
N SER A 6 11.75 -0.82 14.39
CA SER A 6 11.71 0.48 13.72
C SER A 6 11.31 0.56 12.23
N GLY A 7 10.25 1.30 11.97
CA GLY A 7 9.96 1.91 10.66
C GLY A 7 8.47 1.90 10.37
N ALA A 8 7.84 3.08 10.37
CA ALA A 8 6.40 3.24 10.14
C ALA A 8 5.94 2.37 8.95
N THR A 9 5.24 1.27 9.25
CA THR A 9 4.69 0.40 8.22
C THR A 9 3.49 1.12 7.65
N THR A 10 3.60 1.58 6.40
CA THR A 10 2.50 2.28 5.73
C THR A 10 1.25 1.39 5.68
N LYS A 11 0.08 2.01 5.77
CA LYS A 11 -1.24 1.40 5.63
C LYS A 11 -1.33 0.57 4.35
N LEU A 12 -0.67 1.01 3.28
CA LEU A 12 -0.54 0.26 2.03
C LEU A 12 0.17 -1.09 2.24
N LYS A 13 1.35 -1.06 2.87
CA LYS A 13 2.15 -2.27 3.15
C LYS A 13 1.41 -3.21 4.09
N ALA A 14 0.79 -2.67 5.14
CA ALA A 14 -0.04 -3.42 6.07
C ALA A 14 -1.22 -4.11 5.37
N MET A 15 -1.95 -3.40 4.50
CA MET A 15 -3.07 -3.98 3.74
C MET A 15 -2.63 -5.04 2.75
N ARG A 16 -1.51 -4.83 2.04
CA ARG A 16 -0.99 -5.85 1.12
C ARG A 16 -0.64 -7.13 1.86
N LEU A 17 0.03 -7.01 3.01
CA LEU A 17 0.40 -8.17 3.85
C LEU A 17 -0.84 -8.87 4.42
N SER A 18 -1.84 -8.11 4.89
CA SER A 18 -3.12 -8.66 5.36
C SER A 18 -3.84 -9.47 4.27
N LYS A 19 -3.79 -9.00 3.02
CA LYS A 19 -4.37 -9.70 1.86
C LYS A 19 -3.46 -10.77 1.26
N LYS A 20 -2.27 -11.00 1.82
CA LYS A 20 -1.26 -11.94 1.32
C LYS A 20 -0.96 -11.79 -0.18
N MET A 21 -0.96 -10.55 -0.68
CA MET A 21 -0.71 -10.28 -2.09
C MET A 21 0.77 -9.98 -2.35
N THR A 22 1.30 -10.49 -3.46
CA THR A 22 2.65 -10.16 -3.90
C THR A 22 2.67 -8.80 -4.61
N LEU A 23 3.82 -8.14 -4.64
CA LEU A 23 3.99 -6.91 -5.41
C LEU A 23 3.69 -7.11 -6.90
N GLU A 24 3.91 -8.32 -7.43
CA GLU A 24 3.57 -8.66 -8.81
C GLU A 24 2.08 -8.71 -9.05
N GLN A 25 1.32 -9.37 -8.16
CA GLN A 25 -0.13 -9.40 -8.26
C GLN A 25 -0.73 -8.00 -8.18
N VAL A 26 -0.23 -7.18 -7.24
CA VAL A 26 -0.66 -5.79 -7.10
C VAL A 26 -0.28 -4.97 -8.34
N SER A 27 0.89 -5.22 -8.93
CA SER A 27 1.32 -4.56 -10.18
C SER A 27 0.40 -4.86 -11.35
N GLN A 28 -0.03 -6.12 -11.49
CA GLN A 28 -0.91 -6.56 -12.56
C GLN A 28 -2.33 -6.00 -12.38
N LEU A 29 -2.84 -5.96 -11.14
CA LEU A 29 -4.18 -5.45 -10.84
C LEU A 29 -4.32 -3.95 -11.08
N ILE A 30 -3.27 -3.18 -10.80
CA ILE A 30 -3.30 -1.72 -10.79
C ILE A 30 -2.67 -1.14 -12.06
N GLY A 31 -1.91 -1.95 -12.80
CA GLY A 31 -1.20 -1.53 -14.01
C GLY A 31 0.00 -0.63 -13.72
N VAL A 32 0.62 -0.75 -12.54
CA VAL A 32 1.80 0.02 -12.15
C VAL A 32 2.99 -0.89 -11.95
N ARG A 33 4.20 -0.42 -12.25
CA ARG A 33 5.42 -1.24 -12.11
C ARG A 33 5.71 -1.53 -10.62
N ARG A 34 6.23 -2.73 -10.33
CA ARG A 34 6.70 -3.14 -8.99
C ARG A 34 7.52 -2.08 -8.24
N PRO A 35 8.53 -1.41 -8.84
CA PRO A 35 9.30 -0.37 -8.16
C PRO A 35 8.44 0.81 -7.71
N THR A 36 7.40 1.17 -8.46
CA THR A 36 6.45 2.24 -8.08
C THR A 36 5.68 1.85 -6.82
N ILE A 37 5.22 0.60 -6.74
CA ILE A 37 4.53 0.09 -5.54
C ILE A 37 5.47 0.09 -4.35
N CYS A 38 6.70 -0.39 -4.51
CA CYS A 38 7.70 -0.39 -3.44
C CYS A 38 8.01 1.03 -2.94
N ALA A 39 8.12 2.00 -3.84
CA ALA A 39 8.27 3.40 -3.47
C ALA A 39 7.05 3.93 -2.71
N GLN A 40 5.83 3.56 -3.11
CA GLN A 40 4.59 3.94 -2.43
C GLN A 40 4.42 3.26 -1.07
N GLU A 41 4.89 2.02 -0.90
CA GLU A 41 4.91 1.35 0.40
C GLU A 41 5.92 1.97 1.37
N LYS A 42 6.99 2.59 0.86
CA LYS A 42 7.96 3.31 1.69
C LYS A 42 7.52 4.73 1.99
N LYS A 43 6.96 5.43 1.00
CA LYS A 43 6.58 6.84 1.10
C LYS A 43 5.19 7.03 1.72
N GLY A 44 4.28 6.09 1.52
CA GLY A 44 2.86 6.24 1.79
C GLY A 44 2.09 6.81 0.60
N ILE A 45 0.78 6.57 0.57
CA ILE A 45 -0.11 7.16 -0.43
C ILE A 45 -0.75 8.40 0.18
N PHE A 46 -0.58 9.53 -0.52
CA PHE A 46 -1.19 10.82 -0.15
C PHE A 46 -2.17 11.35 -1.20
N ASP A 47 -2.20 10.71 -2.38
CA ASP A 47 -3.06 11.08 -3.49
C ASP A 47 -4.28 10.15 -3.52
N ILE A 48 -5.47 10.76 -3.49
CA ILE A 48 -6.76 10.07 -3.56
C ILE A 48 -6.85 9.23 -4.85
N ARG A 49 -6.38 9.72 -5.99
CA ARG A 49 -6.44 8.98 -7.26
C ARG A 49 -5.63 7.69 -7.22
N THR A 50 -4.47 7.75 -6.57
CA THR A 50 -3.64 6.55 -6.36
C THR A 50 -4.34 5.61 -5.39
N ALA A 51 -4.81 6.13 -4.25
CA ALA A 51 -5.52 5.35 -3.25
C ALA A 51 -6.77 4.65 -3.83
N GLU A 52 -7.53 5.29 -4.70
CA GLU A 52 -8.69 4.71 -5.39
C GLU A 52 -8.32 3.51 -6.27
N LYS A 53 -7.20 3.56 -7.00
CA LYS A 53 -6.75 2.43 -7.81
C LYS A 53 -6.38 1.23 -6.94
N TYR A 54 -5.66 1.47 -5.84
CA TYR A 54 -5.34 0.44 -4.86
C TYR A 54 -6.58 -0.07 -4.14
N ALA A 55 -7.52 0.81 -3.79
CA ALA A 55 -8.80 0.46 -3.19
C ALA A 55 -9.62 -0.48 -4.06
N LYS A 56 -9.70 -0.22 -5.37
CA LYS A 56 -10.34 -1.12 -6.33
C LYS A 56 -9.65 -2.48 -6.37
N ALA A 57 -8.31 -2.52 -6.42
CA ALA A 57 -7.55 -3.76 -6.44
C ALA A 57 -7.70 -4.57 -5.13
N PHE A 58 -7.74 -3.89 -3.99
CA PHE A 58 -7.83 -4.52 -2.68
C PHE A 58 -9.28 -4.69 -2.20
N LYS A 59 -10.29 -4.18 -2.92
CA LYS A 59 -11.69 -4.12 -2.47
C LYS A 59 -11.80 -3.49 -1.06
N CYS A 60 -11.13 -2.36 -0.85
CA CYS A 60 -11.17 -1.61 0.41
C CYS A 60 -11.44 -0.12 0.16
N PRO A 61 -11.81 0.67 1.17
CA PRO A 61 -12.00 2.11 1.01
C PRO A 61 -10.66 2.80 0.74
N ALA A 62 -10.62 3.71 -0.24
CA ALA A 62 -9.42 4.49 -0.58
C ALA A 62 -8.88 5.28 0.63
N PHE A 63 -9.78 5.77 1.48
CA PHE A 63 -9.44 6.48 2.69
C PHE A 63 -8.55 5.68 3.65
N PHE A 64 -8.72 4.35 3.69
CA PHE A 64 -7.93 3.48 4.56
C PHE A 64 -6.48 3.34 4.09
N LEU A 65 -6.22 3.61 2.80
CA LEU A 65 -4.89 3.57 2.20
C LEU A 65 -4.18 4.91 2.26
N LEU A 66 -4.90 5.99 2.60
CA LEU A 66 -4.33 7.32 2.75
C LEU A 66 -3.62 7.45 4.10
N GLU A 67 -2.34 7.83 4.06
CA GLU A 67 -1.56 8.12 5.27
C GLU A 67 -1.93 9.45 5.91
N ARG A 68 -2.63 10.33 5.17
CA ARG A 68 -3.16 11.58 5.68
C ARG A 68 -4.39 11.32 6.55
N LEU A 69 -4.22 10.94 7.81
CA LEU A 69 -5.21 11.22 8.86
C LEU A 69 -4.68 11.20 10.30
N ASP A 70 -3.39 11.41 10.51
CA ASP A 70 -2.83 11.60 11.84
C ASP A 70 -2.05 12.92 11.85
N LYS A 71 -2.75 14.01 12.17
CA LYS A 71 -2.18 15.29 12.56
C LYS A 71 -3.02 15.87 13.69
#